data_AF-D4ZJ04-F1
#
_entry.id   AF-D4ZJ04-F1
#
_cell.length_a   1.000
_cell.length_b   1.000
_cell.length_c   1.000
_cell.angle_alpha   90.00
_cell.angle_beta   90.00
_cell.angle_gamma   90.00
#
_symmetry.space_group_name_H-M   'P 1'
#
loop_
_entity.id
_entity.type
_entity.pdbx_description
1 polymer ?
#
loop_
_entity_poly.entity_id
_entity_poly.type
_entity_poly.pdbx_seq_one_letter_code
_entity_poly.pdbx_strand_id
1 'polypeptide(L)'
;MPTPRKALVSLEDTLFYHCISRCVRKAFLCGIDHYTGQSYEHRRAWVESRLLELASVFAIDICAYVVMSNHLHLVLRIDVELAKHWSDIEVVTQWQKLFKGDSLNHDFVKGEALESYQQNIINKRVKEYRLRLMDISWFMRALNEPIARRANAEDKCKGRFWEGRFKSQALLDEAAVLACMAYVDLNPIRAKMAKTPETSDFTSIQKRIHAAMKGEQPTSLLPFMGNESKGMPKGLMFSVKDYLLLVDDTGRIVSADKRGSMSQESANILNRLNIPQENWIKLTTEFTKIFKGPVGNTQELTAYCEHLERKRRQGAANCHRWLDSA
;
A
#
# COMPACT_ATOMS: atom_id res chain seq x y z
N MET A 1 21.32 13.65 4.94
CA MET A 1 21.73 12.27 4.60
C MET A 1 20.48 11.41 4.38
N PRO A 2 20.50 10.42 3.48
CA PRO A 2 19.37 9.50 3.31
C PRO A 2 19.24 8.59 4.53
N THR A 3 18.08 8.63 5.20
CA THR A 3 17.78 7.81 6.37
C THR A 3 17.74 6.31 6.01
N PRO A 4 18.35 5.41 6.82
CA PRO A 4 18.24 3.96 6.63
C PRO A 4 16.79 3.48 6.73
N ARG A 5 16.38 2.47 5.94
CA ARG A 5 14.97 1.99 5.90
C ARG A 5 14.46 1.49 7.25
N LYS A 6 15.33 0.86 8.05
CA LYS A 6 15.02 0.46 9.43
C LYS A 6 14.63 1.62 10.35
N ALA A 7 14.93 2.86 9.97
CA ALA A 7 14.55 4.08 10.70
C ALA A 7 13.41 4.86 9.99
N LEU A 8 12.84 4.30 8.92
CA LEU A 8 11.66 4.83 8.23
C LEU A 8 10.38 4.08 8.62
N VAL A 9 10.50 2.80 8.98
CA VAL A 9 9.40 1.96 9.47
C VAL A 9 9.53 1.84 10.98
N SER A 10 8.50 2.27 11.70
CA SER A 10 8.35 2.11 13.14
C SER A 10 7.02 1.40 13.40
N LEU A 11 7.11 0.15 13.84
CA LEU A 11 5.92 -0.68 14.11
C LEU A 11 5.17 -0.24 15.37
N GLU A 12 5.85 0.50 16.24
CA GLU A 12 5.28 1.03 17.48
C GLU A 12 4.43 2.28 17.21
N ASP A 13 4.82 3.10 16.22
CA ASP A 13 4.09 4.32 15.90
C ASP A 13 2.99 4.10 14.86
N THR A 14 3.22 3.26 13.83
CA THR A 14 2.18 2.91 12.86
C THR A 14 2.50 1.63 12.09
N LEU A 15 1.43 0.91 11.76
CA LEU A 15 1.46 -0.24 10.86
C LEU A 15 1.21 0.15 9.39
N PHE A 16 0.82 1.39 9.10
CA PHE A 16 0.35 1.83 7.78
C PHE A 16 1.37 2.69 7.02
N TYR A 17 1.59 2.35 5.75
CA TYR A 17 2.58 3.01 4.91
C TYR A 17 2.11 3.21 3.48
N HIS A 18 2.32 4.42 2.96
CA HIS A 18 2.18 4.73 1.55
C HIS A 18 3.50 4.50 0.82
N CYS A 19 3.51 3.52 -0.09
CA CYS A 19 4.67 3.12 -0.87
C CYS A 19 4.53 3.50 -2.35
N ILE A 20 5.60 4.02 -2.95
CA ILE A 20 5.61 4.46 -4.36
C ILE A 20 6.87 3.95 -5.07
N SER A 21 6.68 3.24 -6.18
CA SER A 21 7.76 2.87 -7.11
C SER A 21 7.50 3.54 -8.47
N ARG A 22 8.50 4.19 -9.04
CA ARG A 22 8.42 4.87 -10.35
C ARG A 22 9.49 4.32 -11.28
N CYS A 23 9.15 4.16 -12.55
CA CYS A 23 10.07 3.73 -13.60
C CYS A 23 11.02 4.86 -14.00
N VAL A 24 12.22 4.52 -14.43
CA VAL A 24 13.21 5.45 -15.01
C VAL A 24 13.26 5.31 -16.53
N ARG A 25 14.06 6.16 -17.19
CA ARG A 25 14.35 6.09 -18.63
C ARG A 25 13.11 6.23 -19.53
N LYS A 26 12.06 6.88 -19.03
CA LYS A 26 10.74 6.94 -19.69
C LYS A 26 10.18 5.54 -20.02
N ALA A 27 10.60 4.51 -19.28
CA ALA A 27 10.07 3.17 -19.45
C ALA A 27 8.60 3.11 -19.02
N PHE A 28 7.82 2.31 -19.73
CA PHE A 28 6.43 2.05 -19.42
C PHE A 28 6.33 0.81 -18.52
N LEU A 29 5.76 1.03 -17.34
CA LEU A 29 5.26 -0.05 -16.48
C LEU A 29 4.10 -0.77 -17.15
N CYS A 30 3.22 0.01 -17.78
CA CYS A 30 2.07 -0.43 -18.58
C CYS A 30 1.54 0.75 -19.40
N GLY A 31 0.47 0.55 -20.18
CA GLY A 31 -0.10 1.58 -21.06
C GLY A 31 0.55 1.63 -22.43
N ILE A 32 0.17 2.65 -23.21
CA ILE A 32 0.60 2.83 -24.60
C ILE A 32 1.68 3.90 -24.64
N ASP A 33 2.81 3.58 -25.27
CA ASP A 33 3.82 4.57 -25.61
C ASP A 33 3.33 5.42 -26.78
N HIS A 34 3.06 6.69 -26.51
CA HIS A 34 2.48 7.62 -27.48
C HIS A 34 3.48 8.01 -28.58
N TYR A 35 4.79 7.75 -28.38
CA TYR A 35 5.81 8.03 -29.40
C TYR A 35 5.96 6.89 -30.39
N THR A 36 5.91 5.64 -29.92
CA THR A 36 6.13 4.45 -30.76
C THR A 36 4.85 3.72 -31.15
N GLY A 37 3.73 3.99 -30.47
CA GLY A 37 2.48 3.24 -30.59
C GLY A 37 2.51 1.87 -29.91
N GLN A 38 3.64 1.47 -29.32
CA GLN A 38 3.79 0.17 -28.67
C GLN A 38 2.91 0.10 -27.41
N SER A 39 2.11 -0.96 -27.31
CA SER A 39 1.34 -1.24 -26.11
C SER A 39 2.13 -2.12 -25.14
N TYR A 40 2.15 -1.70 -23.88
CA TYR A 40 2.66 -2.44 -22.72
C TYR A 40 1.53 -2.75 -21.72
N GLU A 41 0.28 -2.55 -22.11
CA GLU A 41 -0.87 -2.65 -21.20
C GLU A 41 -1.00 -4.03 -20.55
N HIS A 42 -0.58 -5.10 -21.25
CA HIS A 42 -0.51 -6.46 -20.72
C HIS A 42 0.34 -6.57 -19.43
N ARG A 43 1.32 -5.69 -19.23
CA ARG A 43 2.16 -5.67 -18.03
C ARG A 43 1.36 -5.28 -16.79
N ARG A 44 0.27 -4.53 -16.91
CA ARG A 44 -0.55 -4.10 -15.76
C ARG A 44 -1.09 -5.29 -14.99
N ALA A 45 -1.62 -6.28 -15.70
CA ALA A 45 -2.07 -7.54 -15.13
C ALA A 45 -0.91 -8.30 -14.45
N TRP A 46 0.30 -8.29 -15.01
CA TRP A 46 1.47 -8.92 -14.37
C TRP A 46 1.81 -8.28 -13.04
N VAL A 47 1.76 -6.93 -12.98
CA VAL A 47 2.03 -6.17 -11.76
C VAL A 47 0.96 -6.46 -10.71
N GLU A 48 -0.32 -6.40 -11.07
CA GLU A 48 -1.42 -6.70 -10.15
C GLU A 48 -1.33 -8.14 -9.63
N SER A 49 -1.23 -9.13 -10.52
CA SER A 49 -1.16 -10.54 -10.10
C SER A 49 0.00 -10.80 -9.15
N ARG A 50 1.18 -10.21 -9.42
CA ARG A 50 2.33 -10.33 -8.51
C ARG A 50 2.07 -9.63 -7.18
N LEU A 51 1.47 -8.45 -7.17
CA LEU A 51 1.14 -7.73 -5.95
C LEU A 51 0.20 -8.55 -5.05
N LEU A 52 -0.86 -9.12 -5.63
CA LEU A 52 -1.85 -9.92 -4.89
C LEU A 52 -1.26 -11.27 -4.43
N GLU A 53 -0.41 -11.90 -5.24
CA GLU A 53 0.37 -13.08 -4.83
C GLU A 53 1.22 -12.78 -3.59
N LEU A 54 1.97 -11.67 -3.59
CA LEU A 54 2.81 -11.29 -2.46
C LEU A 54 1.99 -11.05 -1.19
N ALA A 55 0.82 -10.41 -1.29
CA ALA A 55 -0.07 -10.20 -0.15
C ALA A 55 -0.65 -11.51 0.43
N SER A 56 -0.71 -12.59 -0.37
CA SER A 56 -1.11 -13.92 0.13
C SER A 56 0.00 -14.67 0.87
N VAL A 57 1.26 -14.21 0.76
CA VAL A 57 2.44 -14.86 1.33
C VAL A 57 3.05 -14.06 2.48
N PHE A 58 3.15 -12.74 2.33
CA PHE A 58 3.68 -11.84 3.34
C PHE A 58 2.61 -11.55 4.41
N ALA A 59 3.07 -11.24 5.61
CA ALA A 59 2.24 -10.65 6.66
C ALA A 59 2.08 -9.13 6.43
N ILE A 60 1.63 -8.77 5.21
CA ILE A 60 1.43 -7.39 4.77
C ILE A 60 0.14 -7.34 3.98
N ASP A 61 -0.82 -6.56 4.48
CA ASP A 61 -2.12 -6.36 3.85
C ASP A 61 -2.10 -5.18 2.88
N ILE A 62 -2.90 -5.27 1.83
CA ILE A 62 -3.12 -4.17 0.88
C ILE A 62 -4.39 -3.41 1.29
N CYS A 63 -4.23 -2.14 1.67
CA CYS A 63 -5.36 -1.26 1.96
C CYS A 63 -5.90 -0.64 0.66
N ALA A 64 -5.00 -0.10 -0.17
CA ALA A 64 -5.30 0.44 -1.49
C ALA A 64 -4.10 0.28 -2.43
N TYR A 65 -4.35 0.22 -3.74
CA TYR A 65 -3.31 0.25 -4.76
C TYR A 65 -3.83 0.79 -6.09
N VAL A 66 -2.89 1.32 -6.88
CA VAL A 66 -3.09 1.65 -8.30
C VAL A 66 -1.80 1.37 -9.07
N VAL A 67 -1.93 0.71 -10.22
CA VAL A 67 -0.85 0.59 -11.20
C VAL A 67 -1.06 1.68 -12.24
N MET A 68 -0.10 2.56 -12.45
CA MET A 68 -0.11 3.61 -13.46
C MET A 68 0.90 3.31 -14.57
N SER A 69 0.87 4.08 -15.66
CA SER A 69 1.70 3.80 -16.84
C SER A 69 3.21 3.79 -16.57
N ASN A 70 3.70 4.55 -15.58
CA ASN A 70 5.11 4.62 -15.25
C ASN A 70 5.40 4.55 -13.74
N HIS A 71 4.41 4.29 -12.90
CA HIS A 71 4.59 4.18 -11.46
C HIS A 71 3.45 3.38 -10.83
N LEU A 72 3.60 2.99 -9.57
CA LEU A 72 2.53 2.38 -8.78
C LEU A 72 2.50 3.01 -7.40
N HIS A 73 1.30 3.12 -6.83
CA HIS A 73 1.10 3.51 -5.44
C HIS A 73 0.44 2.37 -4.68
N LEU A 74 0.92 2.09 -3.47
CA LEU A 74 0.36 1.12 -2.53
C LEU A 74 0.13 1.79 -1.18
N VAL A 75 -0.99 1.51 -0.53
CA VAL A 75 -1.19 1.73 0.90
C VAL A 75 -1.18 0.35 1.55
N LEU A 76 -0.19 0.11 2.40
CA LEU A 76 0.09 -1.20 2.99
C LEU A 76 -0.09 -1.14 4.51
N ARG A 77 -0.55 -2.24 5.11
CA ARG A 77 -0.54 -2.47 6.57
C ARG A 77 0.39 -3.64 6.89
N ILE A 78 1.26 -3.49 7.88
CA ILE A 78 2.07 -4.61 8.39
C ILE A 78 1.24 -5.39 9.42
N ASP A 79 1.05 -6.70 9.20
CA ASP A 79 0.33 -7.57 10.12
C ASP A 79 1.28 -8.31 11.05
N VAL A 80 1.75 -7.58 12.07
CA VAL A 80 2.69 -8.11 13.06
C VAL A 80 2.11 -9.32 13.80
N GLU A 81 0.80 -9.33 14.06
CA GLU A 81 0.15 -10.43 14.75
C GLU A 81 0.14 -11.69 13.89
N LEU A 82 -0.21 -11.60 12.61
CA LEU A 82 -0.13 -12.77 11.71
C LEU A 82 1.29 -13.38 11.69
N ALA A 83 2.32 -12.53 11.60
CA ALA A 83 3.71 -13.01 11.60
C ALA A 83 4.12 -13.71 12.92
N LYS A 84 3.60 -13.23 14.06
CA LYS A 84 3.84 -13.84 15.39
C LYS A 84 3.11 -15.16 15.56
N HIS A 85 1.89 -15.28 15.01
CA HIS A 85 1.06 -16.48 15.15
C HIS A 85 1.55 -17.65 14.29
N TRP A 86 2.29 -17.41 13.21
CA TRP A 86 2.87 -18.49 12.42
C TRP A 86 3.84 -19.35 13.23
N SER A 87 3.59 -20.65 13.21
CA SER A 87 4.55 -21.67 13.59
C SER A 87 5.83 -21.58 12.74
N ASP A 88 6.90 -22.16 13.25
CA ASP A 88 8.19 -22.15 12.55
C ASP A 88 8.11 -22.86 11.18
N ILE A 89 7.31 -23.93 11.07
CA ILE A 89 7.03 -24.63 9.81
C ILE A 89 6.27 -23.72 8.85
N GLU A 90 5.25 -22.98 9.31
CA GLU A 90 4.50 -22.04 8.48
C GLU A 90 5.39 -20.91 7.98
N VAL A 91 6.29 -20.37 8.80
CA VAL A 91 7.25 -19.34 8.37
C VAL A 91 8.12 -19.83 7.22
N VAL A 92 8.69 -21.04 7.33
CA VAL A 92 9.53 -21.62 6.25
C VAL A 92 8.68 -21.91 5.01
N THR A 93 7.47 -22.44 5.21
CA THR A 93 6.52 -22.74 4.12
C THR A 93 6.14 -21.47 3.36
N GLN A 94 5.79 -20.38 4.05
CA GLN A 94 5.48 -19.09 3.44
C GLN A 94 6.69 -18.54 2.68
N TRP A 95 7.88 -18.57 3.28
CA TRP A 95 9.11 -18.13 2.61
C TRP A 95 9.36 -18.91 1.31
N GLN A 96 9.14 -20.24 1.33
CA GLN A 96 9.36 -21.12 0.18
C GLN A 96 8.37 -20.91 -0.98
N LYS A 97 7.21 -20.27 -0.74
CA LYS A 97 6.27 -19.92 -1.83
C LYS A 97 6.88 -18.94 -2.83
N LEU A 98 7.83 -18.10 -2.41
CA LEU A 98 8.43 -17.05 -3.24
C LEU A 98 9.92 -17.20 -3.46
N PHE A 99 10.62 -17.88 -2.56
CA PHE A 99 12.07 -18.01 -2.59
C PHE A 99 12.47 -19.49 -2.54
N LYS A 100 13.46 -19.86 -3.35
CA LYS A 100 13.93 -21.25 -3.41
C LYS A 100 14.46 -21.71 -2.05
N GLY A 101 13.96 -22.85 -1.56
CA GLY A 101 14.50 -23.54 -0.39
C GLY A 101 15.65 -24.48 -0.76
N ASP A 102 16.39 -24.93 0.26
CA ASP A 102 17.36 -26.02 0.17
C ASP A 102 16.81 -27.29 0.84
N SER A 103 17.56 -28.40 0.77
CA SER A 103 17.17 -29.69 1.35
C SER A 103 16.78 -29.55 2.83
N LEU A 104 17.59 -28.84 3.61
CA LEU A 104 17.33 -28.62 5.03
C LEU A 104 15.97 -27.95 5.29
N ASN A 105 15.58 -26.95 4.49
CA ASN A 105 14.25 -26.36 4.62
C ASN A 105 13.14 -27.37 4.27
N HIS A 106 13.35 -28.24 3.27
CA HIS A 106 12.38 -29.26 2.88
C HIS A 106 12.21 -30.34 3.96
N ASP A 107 13.32 -30.83 4.51
CA ASP A 107 13.33 -31.84 5.56
C ASP A 107 12.63 -31.29 6.82
N PHE A 108 12.91 -30.03 7.17
CA PHE A 108 12.24 -29.34 8.27
C PHE A 108 10.73 -29.22 8.07
N VAL A 109 10.27 -28.78 6.89
CA VAL A 109 8.83 -28.62 6.61
C VAL A 109 8.08 -29.95 6.62
N LYS A 110 8.75 -31.05 6.24
CA LYS A 110 8.19 -32.41 6.34
C LYS A 110 8.19 -32.99 7.75
N GLY A 111 8.82 -32.33 8.72
CA GLY A 111 8.98 -32.84 10.08
C GLY A 111 9.99 -33.99 10.18
N GLU A 112 10.95 -34.07 9.26
CA GLU A 112 12.04 -35.05 9.35
C GLU A 112 12.96 -34.74 10.54
N ALA A 113 13.60 -35.77 11.10
CA ALA A 113 14.51 -35.60 12.22
C ALA A 113 15.76 -34.82 11.81
N LEU A 114 16.04 -33.72 12.49
CA LEU A 114 17.21 -32.88 12.25
C LEU A 114 18.28 -33.08 13.32
N GLU A 115 19.54 -33.11 12.90
CA GLU A 115 20.66 -33.04 13.83
C GLU A 115 20.70 -31.69 14.56
N SER A 116 21.36 -31.62 15.71
CA SER A 116 21.40 -30.42 16.55
C SER A 116 21.95 -29.18 15.82
N TYR A 117 22.96 -29.36 14.96
CA TYR A 117 23.50 -28.26 14.16
C TYR A 117 22.51 -27.79 13.07
N GLN A 118 21.74 -28.71 12.48
CA GLN A 118 20.72 -28.42 11.49
C GLN A 118 19.55 -27.65 12.12
N GLN A 119 19.11 -28.08 13.31
CA GLN A 119 18.10 -27.38 14.10
C GLN A 119 18.52 -25.94 14.42
N ASN A 120 19.80 -25.73 14.77
CA ASN A 120 20.33 -24.39 15.02
C ASN A 120 20.30 -23.49 13.77
N ILE A 121 20.57 -24.05 12.59
CA ILE A 121 20.48 -23.33 11.31
C ILE A 121 19.02 -22.95 11.02
N ILE A 122 18.08 -23.90 11.18
CA ILE A 122 16.65 -23.66 10.99
C ILE A 122 16.14 -22.59 11.95
N ASN A 123 16.44 -22.67 13.23
CA ASN A 123 15.99 -21.69 14.23
C ASN A 123 16.45 -20.26 13.89
N LYS A 124 17.66 -20.11 13.32
CA LYS A 124 18.15 -18.81 12.82
C LYS A 124 17.37 -18.35 11.58
N ARG A 125 17.16 -19.26 10.61
CA ARG A 125 16.41 -18.97 9.38
C ARG A 125 14.98 -18.58 9.66
N VAL A 126 14.28 -19.29 10.55
CA VAL A 126 12.90 -18.99 10.92
C VAL A 126 12.79 -17.57 11.49
N LYS A 127 13.66 -17.21 12.44
CA LYS A 127 13.68 -15.85 13.00
C LYS A 127 13.88 -14.79 11.90
N GLU A 128 14.82 -15.05 10.99
CA GLU A 128 15.08 -14.16 9.87
C GLU A 128 13.89 -14.08 8.90
N TYR A 129 13.34 -15.20 8.46
CA TYR A 129 12.22 -15.27 7.52
C TYR A 129 10.97 -14.61 8.09
N ARG A 130 10.65 -14.82 9.38
CA ARG A 130 9.52 -14.17 10.05
C ARG A 130 9.64 -12.64 9.99
N LEU A 131 10.83 -12.09 10.29
CA LEU A 131 11.08 -10.65 10.17
C LEU A 131 10.96 -10.15 8.73
N ARG A 132 11.50 -10.91 7.76
CA ARG A 132 11.44 -10.53 6.34
C ARG A 132 10.04 -10.59 5.76
N LEU A 133 9.21 -11.55 6.19
CA LEU A 133 7.82 -11.72 5.73
C LEU A 133 6.87 -10.61 6.21
N MET A 134 7.28 -9.78 7.17
CA MET A 134 6.55 -8.59 7.58
C MET A 134 7.28 -7.28 7.23
N ASP A 135 8.38 -7.35 6.46
CA ASP A 135 9.19 -6.18 6.11
C ASP A 135 8.78 -5.60 4.73
N ILE A 136 8.36 -4.33 4.73
CA ILE A 136 7.95 -3.61 3.50
C ILE A 136 9.07 -3.55 2.47
N SER A 137 10.34 -3.46 2.87
CA SER A 137 11.45 -3.43 1.91
C SER A 137 11.63 -4.77 1.20
N TRP A 138 11.41 -5.88 1.91
CA TRP A 138 11.39 -7.22 1.32
C TRP A 138 10.19 -7.42 0.41
N PHE A 139 9.01 -6.97 0.83
CA PHE A 139 7.81 -6.97 -0.01
C PHE A 139 8.04 -6.20 -1.32
N MET A 140 8.49 -4.94 -1.21
CA MET A 140 8.77 -4.09 -2.37
C MET A 140 9.91 -4.63 -3.24
N ARG A 141 10.90 -5.32 -2.65
CA ARG A 141 11.95 -6.01 -3.43
C ARG A 141 11.36 -7.18 -4.22
N ALA A 142 10.55 -8.01 -3.58
CA ALA A 142 9.91 -9.18 -4.19
C ALA A 142 8.87 -8.80 -5.26
N LEU A 143 8.32 -7.58 -5.18
CA LEU A 143 7.47 -6.98 -6.21
C LEU A 143 8.32 -6.43 -7.36
N ASN A 144 9.26 -5.53 -7.06
CA ASN A 144 9.94 -4.74 -8.07
C ASN A 144 10.96 -5.54 -8.91
N GLU A 145 11.72 -6.46 -8.31
CA GLU A 145 12.79 -7.16 -9.04
C GLU A 145 12.26 -8.03 -10.20
N PRO A 146 11.27 -8.91 -10.01
CA PRO A 146 10.77 -9.75 -11.11
C PRO A 146 10.16 -8.92 -12.24
N ILE A 147 9.45 -7.82 -11.90
CA ILE A 147 8.89 -6.88 -12.88
C ILE A 147 10.01 -6.23 -13.69
N ALA A 148 11.05 -5.70 -13.02
CA ALA A 148 12.18 -5.06 -13.68
C ALA A 148 12.92 -6.02 -14.61
N ARG A 149 13.17 -7.26 -14.16
CA ARG A 149 13.86 -8.29 -14.94
C ARG A 149 13.05 -8.66 -16.18
N ARG A 150 11.74 -8.89 -16.03
CA ARG A 150 10.84 -9.24 -17.13
C ARG A 150 10.69 -8.09 -18.14
N ALA A 151 10.44 -6.87 -17.66
CA ALA A 151 10.30 -5.70 -18.52
C ALA A 151 11.59 -5.40 -19.29
N ASN A 152 12.76 -5.40 -18.63
CA ASN A 152 14.05 -5.20 -19.31
C ASN A 152 14.33 -6.28 -20.37
N ALA A 153 13.97 -7.54 -20.10
CA ALA A 153 14.11 -8.62 -21.07
C ALA A 153 13.20 -8.42 -22.29
N GLU A 154 11.94 -8.03 -22.07
CA GLU A 154 10.97 -7.70 -23.13
C GLU A 154 11.45 -6.49 -23.96
N ASP A 155 11.96 -5.46 -23.28
CA ASP A 155 12.51 -4.24 -23.89
C ASP A 155 13.91 -4.45 -24.51
N LYS A 156 14.46 -5.66 -24.44
CA LYS A 156 15.81 -6.03 -24.91
C LYS A 156 16.90 -5.06 -24.41
N CYS A 157 16.77 -4.58 -23.17
CA CYS A 157 17.68 -3.60 -22.59
C CYS A 157 18.31 -4.08 -21.27
N LYS A 158 19.39 -3.40 -20.86
CA LYS A 158 20.07 -3.61 -19.57
C LYS A 158 19.98 -2.34 -18.72
N GLY A 159 20.16 -2.49 -17.41
CA GLY A 159 20.19 -1.37 -16.46
C GLY A 159 18.96 -1.27 -15.56
N ARG A 160 18.80 -0.12 -14.90
CA ARG A 160 17.72 0.09 -13.92
C ARG A 160 16.37 0.30 -14.62
N PHE A 161 15.34 -0.41 -14.14
CA PHE A 161 13.95 -0.19 -14.53
C PHE A 161 13.24 0.79 -13.59
N TRP A 162 13.48 0.66 -12.28
CA TRP A 162 12.93 1.54 -11.24
C TRP A 162 13.88 2.69 -10.86
N GLU A 163 13.31 3.79 -10.37
CA GLU A 163 14.01 4.83 -9.63
C GLU A 163 14.68 4.23 -8.39
N GLY A 164 15.74 4.88 -7.91
CA GLY A 164 16.66 4.36 -6.89
C GLY A 164 15.99 3.57 -5.76
N ARG A 165 15.44 4.26 -4.76
CA ARG A 165 14.67 3.62 -3.68
C ARG A 165 13.20 3.96 -3.88
N PHE A 166 12.30 2.99 -3.63
CA PHE A 166 10.88 3.30 -3.47
C PHE A 166 10.68 4.31 -2.33
N LYS A 167 9.67 5.16 -2.45
CA LYS A 167 9.27 6.09 -1.38
C LYS A 167 8.39 5.35 -0.39
N SER A 168 8.55 5.64 0.90
CA SER A 168 7.68 5.13 1.98
C SER A 168 7.34 6.29 2.91
N GLN A 169 6.05 6.51 3.15
CA GLN A 169 5.54 7.51 4.08
C GLN A 169 4.68 6.82 5.14
N ALA A 170 5.03 7.01 6.42
CA ALA A 170 4.22 6.55 7.54
C ALA A 170 2.89 7.31 7.58
N LEU A 171 1.79 6.60 7.74
CA LEU A 171 0.44 7.15 7.92
C LEU A 171 0.05 6.91 9.39
N LEU A 172 -0.03 7.98 10.17
CA LEU A 172 0.00 7.91 11.64
C LEU A 172 -1.39 7.79 12.26
N ASP A 173 -2.44 8.15 11.53
CA ASP A 173 -3.82 8.05 12.00
C ASP A 173 -4.79 7.61 10.89
N GLU A 174 -6.03 7.33 11.29
CA GLU A 174 -7.08 6.86 10.38
C GLU A 174 -7.39 7.88 9.27
N ALA A 175 -7.42 9.17 9.60
CA ALA A 175 -7.63 10.27 8.65
C ALA A 175 -6.57 10.26 7.53
N ALA A 176 -5.29 10.14 7.89
CA ALA A 176 -4.20 10.05 6.94
C ALA A 176 -4.28 8.77 6.08
N VAL A 177 -4.67 7.64 6.68
CA VAL A 177 -4.88 6.38 5.94
C VAL A 177 -5.98 6.53 4.90
N LEU A 178 -7.18 6.97 5.30
CA LEU A 178 -8.32 7.12 4.40
C LEU A 178 -8.08 8.15 3.29
N ALA A 179 -7.50 9.30 3.63
CA ALA A 179 -7.14 10.33 2.65
C ALA A 179 -6.10 9.83 1.65
N CYS A 180 -5.12 9.04 2.11
CA CYS A 180 -4.12 8.44 1.24
C CYS A 180 -4.72 7.35 0.34
N MET A 181 -5.60 6.50 0.88
CA MET A 181 -6.31 5.49 0.10
C MET A 181 -7.16 6.13 -1.00
N ALA A 182 -7.96 7.15 -0.68
CA ALA A 182 -8.75 7.89 -1.66
C ALA A 182 -7.87 8.60 -2.69
N TYR A 183 -6.72 9.16 -2.28
CA TYR A 183 -5.71 9.65 -3.21
C TYR A 183 -5.19 8.55 -4.15
N VAL A 184 -4.94 7.34 -3.67
CA VAL A 184 -4.49 6.23 -4.52
C VAL A 184 -5.58 5.78 -5.48
N ASP A 185 -6.79 5.56 -4.97
CA ASP A 185 -7.94 5.05 -5.72
C ASP A 185 -8.43 6.02 -6.80
N LEU A 186 -8.34 7.33 -6.57
CA LEU A 186 -8.74 8.36 -7.54
C LEU A 186 -7.65 8.73 -8.55
N ASN A 187 -6.50 8.03 -8.55
CA ASN A 187 -5.40 8.34 -9.47
C ASN A 187 -5.80 8.22 -10.95
N PRO A 188 -6.49 7.15 -11.39
CA PRO A 188 -6.91 7.03 -12.79
C PRO A 188 -7.88 8.15 -13.21
N ILE A 189 -8.76 8.61 -12.31
CA ILE A 189 -9.68 9.73 -12.57
C ILE A 189 -8.90 11.03 -12.75
N ARG A 190 -7.97 11.34 -11.83
CA ARG A 190 -7.10 12.52 -11.93
C ARG A 190 -6.26 12.53 -13.20
N ALA A 191 -5.80 11.36 -13.63
CA ALA A 191 -5.02 11.19 -14.84
C ALA A 191 -5.88 11.13 -16.12
N LYS A 192 -7.21 11.25 -16.01
CA LYS A 192 -8.19 11.11 -17.11
C LYS A 192 -8.11 9.77 -17.84
N MET A 193 -7.65 8.73 -17.15
CA MET A 193 -7.59 7.35 -17.65
C MET A 193 -8.92 6.61 -17.47
N ALA A 194 -9.73 7.02 -16.49
CA ALA A 194 -11.06 6.50 -16.25
C ALA A 194 -12.02 7.66 -15.95
N LYS A 195 -13.32 7.47 -16.25
CA LYS A 195 -14.36 8.47 -15.99
C LYS A 195 -15.00 8.32 -14.61
N THR A 196 -15.02 7.10 -14.10
CA THR A 196 -15.65 6.72 -12.83
C THR A 196 -14.81 5.69 -12.09
N PRO A 197 -14.89 5.62 -10.74
CA PRO A 197 -14.16 4.62 -9.96
C PRO A 197 -14.39 3.17 -10.41
N GLU A 198 -15.59 2.82 -10.84
CA GLU A 198 -16.00 1.50 -11.36
C GLU A 198 -15.22 1.12 -12.63
N THR A 199 -14.99 2.12 -13.49
CA THR A 199 -14.25 1.96 -14.75
C THR A 199 -12.73 2.09 -14.59
N SER A 200 -12.23 2.18 -13.35
CA SER A 200 -10.80 2.33 -13.06
C SER A 200 -10.11 0.97 -12.96
N ASP A 201 -9.79 0.38 -14.11
CA ASP A 201 -9.22 -0.97 -14.17
C ASP A 201 -7.93 -1.13 -13.36
N PHE A 202 -7.77 -2.31 -12.75
CA PHE A 202 -6.61 -2.72 -11.95
C PHE A 202 -6.34 -1.80 -10.75
N THR A 203 -7.40 -1.46 -10.02
CA THR A 203 -7.33 -0.66 -8.79
C THR A 203 -8.06 -1.34 -7.64
N SER A 204 -7.68 -0.97 -6.41
CA SER A 204 -8.42 -1.40 -5.23
C SER A 204 -9.87 -0.93 -5.23
N ILE A 205 -10.15 0.31 -5.64
CA ILE A 205 -11.52 0.82 -5.66
C ILE A 205 -12.44 0.03 -6.58
N GLN A 206 -11.98 -0.33 -7.78
CA GLN A 206 -12.76 -1.18 -8.67
C GLN A 206 -13.06 -2.54 -8.01
N LYS A 207 -12.06 -3.19 -7.41
CA LYS A 207 -12.29 -4.48 -6.71
C LYS A 207 -13.26 -4.34 -5.55
N ARG A 208 -13.20 -3.24 -4.79
CA ARG A 208 -14.12 -2.95 -3.69
C ARG A 208 -15.54 -2.73 -4.19
N ILE A 209 -15.73 -1.97 -5.27
CA ILE A 209 -17.07 -1.73 -5.84
C ILE A 209 -17.66 -3.02 -6.42
N HIS A 210 -16.89 -3.80 -7.19
CA HIS A 210 -17.37 -5.06 -7.74
C HIS A 210 -17.78 -6.08 -6.66
N ALA A 211 -17.05 -6.13 -5.54
CA ALA A 211 -17.43 -6.96 -4.40
C ALA A 211 -18.68 -6.40 -3.71
N ALA A 212 -18.75 -5.08 -3.49
CA ALA A 212 -19.89 -4.44 -2.85
C ALA A 212 -21.21 -4.61 -3.63
N MET A 213 -21.15 -4.66 -4.96
CA MET A 213 -22.31 -4.99 -5.82
C MET A 213 -22.89 -6.38 -5.53
N LYS A 214 -22.10 -7.29 -4.94
CA LYS A 214 -22.51 -8.64 -4.51
C LYS A 214 -22.81 -8.71 -3.00
N GLY A 215 -22.74 -7.58 -2.29
CA GLY A 215 -22.84 -7.54 -0.83
C GLY A 215 -21.60 -8.07 -0.10
N GLU A 216 -20.44 -8.11 -0.77
CA GLU A 216 -19.20 -8.69 -0.26
C GLU A 216 -18.09 -7.64 -0.14
N GLN A 217 -16.96 -8.03 0.48
CA GLN A 217 -15.69 -7.31 0.40
C GLN A 217 -14.63 -8.19 -0.26
N PRO A 218 -13.68 -7.61 -1.01
CA PRO A 218 -12.67 -8.40 -1.71
C PRO A 218 -11.70 -9.04 -0.71
N THR A 219 -11.54 -10.37 -0.79
CA THR A 219 -10.66 -11.15 0.11
C THR A 219 -9.17 -10.82 -0.05
N SER A 220 -8.78 -10.24 -1.18
CA SER A 220 -7.40 -9.86 -1.48
C SER A 220 -6.98 -8.50 -0.92
N LEU A 221 -7.90 -7.75 -0.29
CA LEU A 221 -7.63 -6.44 0.31
C LEU A 221 -7.99 -6.46 1.79
N LEU A 222 -7.39 -5.56 2.57
CA LEU A 222 -7.75 -5.37 3.97
C LEU A 222 -9.24 -4.96 4.05
N PRO A 223 -10.08 -5.72 4.80
CA PRO A 223 -11.50 -5.43 4.88
C PRO A 223 -11.76 -4.20 5.75
N PHE A 224 -12.85 -3.51 5.45
CA PHE A 224 -13.44 -2.48 6.32
C PHE A 224 -14.31 -3.14 7.38
N MET A 225 -14.15 -2.72 8.62
CA MET A 225 -14.81 -3.31 9.78
C MET A 225 -16.10 -2.58 10.19
N GLY A 226 -16.36 -1.41 9.61
CA GLY A 226 -17.42 -0.52 10.09
C GLY A 226 -17.01 0.25 11.35
N ASN A 227 -17.97 0.97 11.92
CA ASN A 227 -17.75 1.85 13.08
C ASN A 227 -17.88 1.11 14.43
N GLU A 228 -18.29 -0.16 14.42
CA GLU A 228 -18.52 -0.98 15.61
C GLU A 228 -17.81 -2.34 15.48
N SER A 229 -16.57 -2.43 15.95
CA SER A 229 -15.87 -3.72 16.03
C SER A 229 -16.23 -4.44 17.32
N LYS A 230 -17.25 -5.31 17.27
CA LYS A 230 -17.42 -6.36 18.28
C LYS A 230 -16.72 -7.63 17.81
N GLY A 231 -15.39 -7.67 17.94
CA GLY A 231 -14.64 -8.93 17.98
C GLY A 231 -13.81 -9.34 16.76
N MET A 232 -13.56 -8.46 15.78
CA MET A 232 -12.57 -8.73 14.72
C MET A 232 -11.34 -7.83 14.91
N PRO A 233 -10.13 -8.40 15.13
CA PRO A 233 -8.93 -7.63 15.46
C PRO A 233 -8.21 -7.03 14.24
N LYS A 234 -8.65 -7.34 13.01
CA LYS A 234 -7.93 -7.02 11.77
C LYS A 234 -8.85 -6.38 10.72
N GLY A 235 -8.64 -5.09 10.45
CA GLY A 235 -9.27 -4.39 9.33
C GLY A 235 -9.13 -2.87 9.41
N LEU A 236 -9.70 -2.16 8.44
CA LEU A 236 -9.84 -0.70 8.43
C LEU A 236 -11.06 -0.33 9.28
N MET A 237 -10.87 0.51 10.30
CA MET A 237 -11.92 0.87 11.28
C MET A 237 -12.90 1.92 10.74
N PHE A 238 -13.41 1.68 9.54
CA PHE A 238 -14.27 2.59 8.82
C PHE A 238 -15.33 1.80 8.05
N SER A 239 -16.45 2.43 7.71
CA SER A 239 -17.51 1.82 6.91
C SER A 239 -17.10 1.73 5.43
N VAL A 240 -17.21 0.55 4.83
CA VAL A 240 -16.98 0.39 3.38
C VAL A 240 -17.96 1.24 2.58
N LYS A 241 -19.22 1.34 3.02
CA LYS A 241 -20.25 2.14 2.36
C LYS A 241 -19.88 3.62 2.39
N ASP A 242 -19.44 4.10 3.55
CA ASP A 242 -19.04 5.50 3.75
C ASP A 242 -17.79 5.80 2.90
N TYR A 243 -16.84 4.87 2.84
CA TYR A 243 -15.64 5.01 2.00
C TYR A 243 -15.98 5.08 0.51
N LEU A 244 -16.83 4.16 0.01
CA LEU A 244 -17.22 4.14 -1.40
C LEU A 244 -17.99 5.42 -1.78
N LEU A 245 -18.90 5.88 -0.93
CA LEU A 245 -19.62 7.13 -1.13
C LEU A 245 -18.65 8.33 -1.19
N LEU A 246 -17.71 8.39 -0.25
CA LEU A 246 -16.73 9.47 -0.18
C LEU A 246 -15.84 9.51 -1.42
N VAL A 247 -15.40 8.35 -1.91
CA VAL A 247 -14.57 8.23 -3.11
C VAL A 247 -15.36 8.59 -4.37
N ASP A 248 -16.62 8.16 -4.51
CA ASP A 248 -17.46 8.53 -5.66
C ASP A 248 -17.72 10.03 -5.73
N ASP A 249 -18.19 10.64 -4.63
CA ASP A 249 -18.42 12.09 -4.56
C ASP A 249 -17.15 12.89 -4.88
N THR A 250 -16.01 12.47 -4.31
CA THR A 250 -14.72 13.10 -4.58
C THR A 250 -14.32 12.91 -6.06
N GLY A 251 -14.52 11.73 -6.63
CA GLY A 251 -14.23 11.44 -8.03
C GLY A 251 -15.03 12.32 -8.99
N ARG A 252 -16.31 12.58 -8.67
CA ARG A 252 -17.17 13.49 -9.44
C ARG A 252 -16.71 14.93 -9.39
N ILE A 253 -16.18 15.39 -8.26
CA ILE A 253 -15.61 16.75 -8.10
C ILE A 253 -14.31 16.89 -8.90
N VAL A 254 -13.48 15.85 -8.87
CA VAL A 254 -12.15 15.84 -9.51
C VAL A 254 -12.23 15.69 -11.02
N SER A 255 -13.27 15.03 -11.53
CA SER A 255 -13.50 14.90 -12.98
C SER A 255 -13.80 16.27 -13.60
N ALA A 256 -12.96 16.69 -14.55
CA ALA A 256 -12.97 18.03 -15.16
C ALA A 256 -14.29 18.44 -15.85
N ASP A 257 -15.22 17.49 -16.01
CA ASP A 257 -16.47 17.69 -16.73
C ASP A 257 -17.67 17.99 -15.81
N LYS A 258 -17.51 18.02 -14.48
CA LYS A 258 -18.62 18.30 -13.55
C LYS A 258 -18.24 19.26 -12.42
N ARG A 259 -19.11 20.25 -12.19
CA ARG A 259 -19.21 20.97 -10.91
C ARG A 259 -19.89 20.06 -9.88
N GLY A 260 -19.25 18.95 -9.52
CA GLY A 260 -19.74 18.11 -8.43
C GLY A 260 -19.76 18.91 -7.12
N SER A 261 -20.78 18.72 -6.30
CA SER A 261 -20.77 19.10 -4.88
C SER A 261 -20.68 17.82 -4.06
N MET A 262 -20.09 17.88 -2.87
CA MET A 262 -20.20 16.77 -1.93
C MET A 262 -21.65 16.63 -1.47
N SER A 263 -22.13 15.39 -1.33
CA SER A 263 -23.41 15.12 -0.70
C SER A 263 -23.38 15.52 0.78
N GLN A 264 -24.57 15.70 1.37
CA GLN A 264 -24.69 15.98 2.80
C GLN A 264 -24.17 14.80 3.63
N GLU A 265 -24.40 13.58 3.17
CA GLU A 265 -23.89 12.35 3.76
C GLU A 265 -22.36 12.33 3.79
N SER A 266 -21.71 12.67 2.67
CA SER A 266 -20.25 12.79 2.64
C SER A 266 -19.73 13.93 3.53
N ALA A 267 -20.43 15.06 3.59
CA ALA A 267 -20.08 16.14 4.51
C ALA A 267 -20.16 15.68 5.98
N ASN A 268 -21.18 14.90 6.34
CA ASN A 268 -21.32 14.33 7.69
C ASN A 268 -20.20 13.34 8.01
N ILE A 269 -19.79 12.53 7.03
CA ILE A 269 -18.63 11.62 7.15
C ILE A 269 -17.35 12.40 7.41
N LEU A 270 -17.13 13.50 6.67
CA LEU A 270 -15.95 14.34 6.82
C LEU A 270 -15.91 15.08 8.17
N ASN A 271 -17.05 15.53 8.66
CA ASN A 271 -17.16 16.10 10.01
C ASN A 271 -16.78 15.09 11.10
N ARG A 272 -17.20 13.83 10.97
CA ARG A 272 -16.78 12.74 11.88
C ARG A 272 -15.28 12.47 11.82
N LEU A 273 -14.67 12.59 10.64
CA LEU A 273 -13.23 12.45 10.45
C LEU A 273 -12.45 13.68 10.91
N ASN A 274 -13.12 14.76 11.30
CA ASN A 274 -12.52 16.05 11.64
C ASN A 274 -11.69 16.64 10.48
N ILE A 275 -12.16 16.48 9.24
CA ILE A 275 -11.49 17.00 8.04
C ILE A 275 -12.47 17.92 7.30
N PRO A 276 -12.20 19.23 7.16
CA PRO A 276 -13.01 20.10 6.33
C PRO A 276 -13.06 19.62 4.88
N GLN A 277 -14.19 19.82 4.21
CA GLN A 277 -14.38 19.43 2.82
C GLN A 277 -13.28 19.95 1.88
N GLU A 278 -12.91 21.22 1.99
CA GLU A 278 -11.84 21.80 1.15
C GLU A 278 -10.48 21.12 1.39
N ASN A 279 -10.19 20.76 2.65
CA ASN A 279 -8.99 20.04 3.02
C ASN A 279 -9.01 18.63 2.44
N TRP A 280 -10.14 17.92 2.55
CA TRP A 280 -10.31 16.58 1.97
C TRP A 280 -10.03 16.55 0.46
N ILE A 281 -10.61 17.49 -0.30
CA ILE A 281 -10.37 17.57 -1.74
C ILE A 281 -8.88 17.79 -2.04
N LYS A 282 -8.20 18.65 -1.27
CA LYS A 282 -6.78 18.89 -1.47
C LYS A 282 -5.92 17.68 -1.10
N LEU A 283 -6.22 17.03 0.02
CA LEU A 283 -5.54 15.81 0.47
C LEU A 283 -5.65 14.70 -0.59
N THR A 284 -6.85 14.46 -1.12
CA THR A 284 -7.12 13.38 -2.09
C THR A 284 -6.66 13.67 -3.52
N THR A 285 -6.25 14.91 -3.82
CA THR A 285 -5.73 15.29 -5.15
C THR A 285 -4.23 15.61 -5.16
N GLU A 286 -3.70 16.10 -4.04
CA GLU A 286 -2.34 16.62 -3.93
C GLU A 286 -1.51 15.96 -2.82
N PHE A 287 -1.93 14.81 -2.29
CA PHE A 287 -1.30 14.12 -1.15
C PHE A 287 0.24 14.15 -1.17
N THR A 288 0.85 13.65 -2.24
CA THR A 288 2.33 13.57 -2.35
C THR A 288 3.00 14.90 -2.70
N LYS A 289 2.24 15.92 -3.12
CA LYS A 289 2.72 17.30 -3.25
C LYS A 289 2.78 17.98 -1.88
N ILE A 290 1.73 17.80 -1.07
CA ILE A 290 1.59 18.36 0.28
C ILE A 290 2.58 17.70 1.25
N PHE A 291 2.62 16.37 1.29
CA PHE A 291 3.41 15.64 2.28
C PHE A 291 4.64 15.01 1.67
N LYS A 292 5.80 15.25 2.29
CA LYS A 292 7.10 14.66 1.94
C LYS A 292 7.67 13.73 3.03
N GLY A 293 6.99 13.62 4.16
CA GLY A 293 7.37 12.83 5.33
C GLY A 293 6.19 12.02 5.88
N PRO A 294 6.23 11.65 7.17
CA PRO A 294 5.08 11.07 7.89
C PRO A 294 3.85 11.98 7.81
N VAL A 295 2.66 11.38 7.85
CA VAL A 295 1.38 12.07 7.68
C VAL A 295 0.41 11.63 8.76
N GLY A 296 -0.15 12.58 9.49
CA GLY A 296 -1.16 12.41 10.53
C GLY A 296 -1.40 13.75 11.20
N ASN A 297 -2.32 13.80 12.14
CA ASN A 297 -2.54 14.98 12.97
C ASN A 297 -1.25 15.38 13.72
N THR A 298 -1.17 16.62 14.20
CA THR A 298 0.08 17.14 14.78
C THR A 298 0.46 16.44 16.09
N GLN A 299 -0.50 15.90 16.84
CA GLN A 299 -0.22 15.14 18.05
C GLN A 299 0.52 13.83 17.70
N GLU A 300 -0.03 13.03 16.80
CA GLU A 300 0.58 11.78 16.34
C GLU A 300 1.93 12.02 15.65
N LEU A 301 2.04 13.09 14.84
CA LEU A 301 3.32 13.47 14.24
C LEU A 301 4.37 13.84 15.30
N THR A 302 3.95 14.51 16.38
CA THR A 302 4.86 14.90 17.46
C THR A 302 5.34 13.66 18.21
N ALA A 303 4.42 12.78 18.62
CA ALA A 303 4.76 11.52 19.27
C ALA A 303 5.73 10.67 18.41
N TYR A 304 5.43 10.49 17.13
CA TYR A 304 6.29 9.80 16.17
C TYR A 304 7.71 10.43 16.08
N CYS A 305 7.80 11.76 16.07
CA CYS A 305 9.09 12.44 15.97
C CYS A 305 9.88 12.38 17.27
N GLU A 306 9.22 12.44 18.43
CA GLU A 306 9.84 12.32 19.75
C GLU A 306 10.39 10.91 19.96
N HIS A 307 9.58 9.88 19.69
CA HIS A 307 9.99 8.49 19.81
C HIS A 307 11.21 8.16 18.94
N LEU A 308 11.23 8.63 17.69
CA LEU A 308 12.37 8.43 16.78
C LEU A 308 13.51 9.44 16.94
N GLU A 309 13.51 10.23 18.01
CA GLU A 309 14.52 11.26 18.33
C GLU A 309 14.81 12.21 17.14
N ARG A 310 13.76 12.54 16.37
CA ARG A 310 13.88 13.36 15.16
C ARG A 310 13.94 14.83 15.53
N LYS A 311 15.10 15.45 15.27
CA LYS A 311 15.33 16.89 15.45
C LYS A 311 14.37 17.81 14.68
N ARG A 312 13.68 17.33 13.65
CA ARG A 312 12.75 18.13 12.82
C ARG A 312 11.45 17.39 12.59
N ARG A 313 10.32 18.04 12.90
CA ARG A 313 8.97 17.62 12.53
C ARG A 313 8.67 17.99 11.08
N GLN A 314 9.28 17.27 10.13
CA GLN A 314 9.12 17.55 8.70
C GLN A 314 7.64 17.43 8.30
N GLY A 315 7.08 18.50 7.74
CA GLY A 315 5.68 18.51 7.29
C GLY A 315 4.66 18.92 8.36
N ALA A 316 5.09 19.30 9.57
CA ALA A 316 4.18 19.70 10.66
C ALA A 316 3.20 20.81 10.27
N ALA A 317 3.66 21.86 9.58
CA ALA A 317 2.78 22.95 9.12
C ALA A 317 1.67 22.45 8.17
N ASN A 318 1.99 21.47 7.31
CA ASN A 318 1.00 20.86 6.43
C ASN A 318 0.08 19.90 7.18
N CYS A 319 0.60 19.12 8.14
CA CYS A 319 -0.21 18.24 8.98
C CYS A 319 -1.24 19.07 9.76
N HIS A 320 -0.79 20.13 10.42
CA HIS A 320 -1.66 21.04 11.14
C HIS A 320 -2.74 21.66 10.23
N ARG A 321 -2.31 22.23 9.10
CA ARG A 321 -3.22 22.92 8.18
C ARG A 321 -4.28 22.01 7.55
N TRP A 322 -3.94 20.77 7.24
CA TRP A 322 -4.80 19.90 6.43
C TRP A 322 -5.47 18.77 7.22
N LEU A 323 -4.98 18.43 8.41
CA LEU A 323 -5.48 17.31 9.22
C LEU A 323 -5.92 17.70 10.64
N ASP A 324 -5.49 18.83 11.20
CA ASP A 324 -5.97 19.30 12.51
C ASP A 324 -7.03 20.40 12.41
N SER A 325 -7.05 21.10 11.28
CA SER A 325 -7.86 22.31 11.10
C SER A 325 -9.31 21.89 10.88
N ALA A 326 -10.09 21.80 11.95
CA ALA A 326 -11.55 21.74 11.93
C ALA A 326 -12.11 22.81 12.87
#